data_AF-A0A6B3IR18-F1
#
_entry.id   AF-A0A6B3IR18-F1
#
_cell.length_a   1.000
_cell.length_b   1.000
_cell.length_c   1.000
_cell.angle_alpha   90.00
_cell.angle_beta   90.00
_cell.angle_gamma   90.00
#
_symmetry.space_group_name_H-M   'P 1'
#
loop_
_entity.id
_entity.type
_entity.pdbx_description
1 polymer ?
#
loop_
_entity_poly.entity_id
_entity_poly.type
_entity_poly.pdbx_seq_one_letter_code
_entity_poly.pdbx_strand_id
1 'polypeptide(L)' 'SFHLGNYLGAVRQWVALQETHDAFYMVVDLHAITVPQDPAELRANTRLAVAQLLAAGLDPERCTLFVQSHV' A
#
# COMPACT_ATOMS: atom_id res chain seq x y z
N SER A 1 2.80 -8.22 6.13
CA SER A 1 1.43 -8.18 6.72
C SER A 1 1.27 -6.89 7.51
N PHE A 2 0.22 -6.11 7.26
CA PHE A 2 -0.13 -4.98 8.14
C PHE A 2 -0.54 -5.49 9.52
N HIS A 3 0.02 -4.89 10.56
CA HIS A 3 -0.44 -5.05 11.93
C HIS A 3 -1.24 -3.83 12.39
N LEU A 4 -1.95 -3.95 13.52
CA LEU A 4 -2.81 -2.88 14.05
C LEU A 4 -2.08 -1.53 14.18
N GLY A 5 -0.81 -1.57 14.57
CA GLY A 5 0.05 -0.37 14.62
C GLY A 5 0.19 0.36 13.28
N ASN A 6 0.27 -0.34 12.14
CA ASN A 6 0.31 0.33 10.83
C ASN A 6 -1.02 1.02 10.52
N TYR A 7 -2.14 0.37 10.86
CA TYR A 7 -3.47 0.92 10.61
C TYR A 7 -3.71 2.19 11.43
N LEU A 8 -3.48 2.12 12.75
CA LEU A 8 -3.71 3.26 13.64
C LEU A 8 -2.67 4.37 13.45
N GLY A 9 -1.42 4.01 13.14
CA GLY A 9 -0.31 4.96 13.03
C GLY A 9 -0.24 5.68 11.69
N ALA A 10 -0.69 5.06 10.60
CA ALA A 10 -0.53 5.62 9.26
C ALA A 10 -1.79 5.49 8.40
N VAL A 11 -2.26 4.26 8.15
CA VAL A 11 -3.30 4.02 7.12
C VAL A 11 -4.60 4.77 7.41
N ARG A 12 -5.05 4.81 8.67
CA ARG A 12 -6.25 5.57 9.04
C ARG A 12 -6.12 7.07 8.76
N GLN A 13 -4.92 7.64 8.93
CA GLN A 13 -4.68 9.04 8.60
C GLN A 13 -4.63 9.25 7.08
N TRP A 14 -4.02 8.32 6.34
CA TRP A 14 -3.99 8.37 4.87
C TRP A 14 -5.39 8.40 4.26
N VAL A 15 -6.31 7.59 4.78
CA VAL A 15 -7.71 7.58 4.34
C VAL A 15 -8.39 8.94 4.52
N ALA A 16 -8.02 9.73 5.54
CA ALA A 16 -8.53 11.09 5.69
C ALA A 16 -7.82 12.09 4.77
N LEU A 17 -6.53 11.89 4.48
CA LEU A 17 -5.75 12.80 3.64
C LEU A 17 -6.15 12.76 2.17
N GLN A 18 -6.63 11.62 1.66
CA GLN A 18 -7.13 11.52 0.28
C GLN A 18 -8.31 12.48 -0.02
N GLU A 19 -9.03 12.95 1.01
CA GLU A 19 -10.14 13.90 0.84
C GLU A 19 -9.66 15.34 0.58
N THR A 20 -8.42 15.65 0.96
CA THR A 20 -7.92 17.03 1.04
C THR A 20 -6.67 17.26 0.22
N HIS A 21 -6.02 16.20 -0.27
CA HIS A 21 -4.77 16.25 -0.99
C HIS A 21 -4.85 15.38 -2.24
N ASP A 22 -4.09 15.78 -3.27
CA ASP A 22 -3.74 14.87 -4.36
C ASP A 22 -2.75 13.82 -3.84
N ALA A 23 -3.29 12.66 -3.48
CA ALA A 23 -2.56 11.66 -2.71
C ALA A 23 -2.07 10.52 -3.60
N PHE A 24 -0.78 10.20 -3.45
CA PHE A 24 -0.12 9.08 -4.12
C PHE A 24 0.29 8.04 -3.08
N TYR A 25 -0.26 6.83 -3.21
CA TYR A 25 0.07 5.69 -2.37
C TYR A 25 0.69 4.60 -3.23
N MET A 26 1.87 4.15 -2.82
CA MET A 26 2.66 3.19 -3.60
C MET A 26 3.03 1.97 -2.75
N VAL A 27 2.80 0.77 -3.30
CA VAL A 27 3.37 -0.46 -2.77
C VAL A 27 4.76 -0.66 -3.39
N VAL A 28 5.79 -0.55 -2.55
CA VAL A 28 7.20 -0.45 -2.95
C VAL A 28 7.90 -1.80 -3.10
N ASP A 29 7.45 -2.62 -4.03
CA ASP A 29 7.99 -3.97 -4.26
C ASP A 29 9.45 -3.96 -4.78
N LEU A 30 9.89 -2.95 -5.53
CA LEU A 30 11.30 -2.80 -5.91
C LEU A 30 12.21 -2.38 -4.74
N HIS A 31 11.67 -1.71 -3.71
CA HIS A 31 12.45 -1.50 -2.48
C HIS A 31 12.57 -2.78 -1.65
N ALA A 32 11.56 -3.66 -1.71
CA ALA A 32 11.56 -4.92 -0.96
C ALA A 32 12.65 -5.90 -1.43
N ILE A 33 13.06 -5.86 -2.70
CA ILE A 33 14.10 -6.75 -3.26
C ILE A 33 15.55 -6.34 -2.89
N THR A 34 15.74 -5.24 -2.14
CA THR A 34 17.06 -4.85 -1.61
C THR A 34 17.55 -5.77 -0.49
N VAL A 35 16.68 -6.65 -0.01
CA VAL A 35 17.00 -7.77 0.90
C VAL A 35 16.51 -9.08 0.25
N PRO A 36 17.01 -10.27 0.68
CA PRO A 36 16.53 -11.54 0.15
C PRO A 36 15.01 -11.69 0.30
N GLN A 37 14.36 -12.17 -0.76
CA GLN A 37 12.92 -12.40 -0.82
C GLN A 37 12.64 -13.79 -1.40
N ASP A 38 11.57 -14.44 -0.93
CA ASP A 38 10.94 -15.52 -1.69
C ASP A 38 10.05 -14.90 -2.80
N PRO A 39 10.25 -15.24 -4.09
CA PRO A 39 9.50 -14.61 -5.17
C PRO A 39 7.98 -14.87 -5.12
N ALA A 40 7.54 -16.02 -4.62
CA ALA A 40 6.13 -16.34 -4.52
C ALA A 40 5.49 -15.55 -3.37
N GLU A 41 6.19 -15.45 -2.24
CA GLU A 41 5.76 -14.67 -1.09
C GLU A 41 5.72 -13.18 -1.40
N LEU A 42 6.75 -12.62 -2.05
CA LEU A 42 6.78 -11.21 -2.46
C LEU A 42 5.55 -10.87 -3.32
N ARG A 43 5.25 -11.70 -4.32
CA ARG A 43 4.08 -11.50 -5.19
C ARG A 43 2.76 -11.57 -4.43
N ALA A 44 2.65 -12.49 -3.46
CA ALA A 44 1.47 -12.59 -2.61
C ALA A 44 1.33 -11.39 -1.68
N ASN A 45 2.43 -10.97 -1.05
CA ASN A 45 2.49 -9.83 -0.13
C ASN A 45 2.18 -8.50 -0.84
N THR A 46 2.68 -8.29 -2.06
CA THR A 46 2.34 -7.09 -2.86
C THR A 46 0.85 -6.99 -3.10
N ARG A 47 0.19 -8.07 -3.56
CA ARG A 47 -1.26 -8.10 -3.77
C ARG A 47 -2.04 -7.91 -2.47
N LEU A 48 -1.58 -8.56 -1.39
CA LEU A 48 -2.20 -8.44 -0.09
C LEU A 48 -2.11 -7.01 0.46
N ALA A 49 -0.95 -6.34 0.30
CA ALA A 49 -0.78 -4.96 0.73
C ALA A 49 -1.74 -4.01 0.01
N VAL A 50 -1.88 -4.13 -1.31
CA VAL A 50 -2.87 -3.36 -2.09
C VAL A 50 -4.28 -3.65 -1.59
N ALA A 51 -4.65 -4.93 -1.42
CA ALA A 51 -5.97 -5.30 -0.92
C ALA A 51 -6.25 -4.76 0.49
N GLN A 52 -5.26 -4.76 1.38
CA GLN A 52 -5.37 -4.20 2.73
C GLN A 52 -5.56 -2.68 2.72
N LEU A 53 -4.87 -1.97 1.82
CA LEU A 53 -5.03 -0.52 1.64
C LEU A 53 -6.44 -0.16 1.15
N LEU A 54 -6.95 -0.89 0.16
CA LEU A 54 -8.32 -0.73 -0.35
C LEU A 54 -9.35 -1.04 0.75
N ALA A 55 -9.19 -2.18 1.45
CA ALA A 55 -10.10 -2.59 2.52
C ALA A 55 -10.10 -1.62 3.72
N ALA A 56 -9.00 -0.90 3.94
CA ALA A 56 -8.91 0.13 4.98
C ALA A 56 -9.63 1.44 4.61
N GLY A 57 -10.01 1.63 3.33
CA GLY A 57 -10.78 2.78 2.86
C GLY A 57 -10.06 3.71 1.89
N LEU A 58 -8.88 3.34 1.36
CA LEU A 58 -8.32 4.07 0.23
C LEU A 58 -9.17 3.81 -1.02
N ASP A 59 -9.60 4.90 -1.65
CA ASP A 59 -10.48 4.92 -2.81
C ASP A 59 -9.67 5.34 -4.05
N PRO A 60 -9.49 4.46 -5.06
CA PRO A 60 -8.79 4.79 -6.30
C PRO A 60 -9.43 5.91 -7.13
N GLU A 61 -10.69 6.27 -6.86
CA GLU A 61 -11.33 7.43 -7.48
C GLU A 61 -10.90 8.76 -6.82
N ARG A 62 -10.32 8.70 -5.60
CA ARG A 62 -9.89 9.87 -4.81
C ARG A 62 -8.38 10.00 -4.70
N CYS A 63 -7.64 8.92 -4.91
CA CYS A 63 -6.18 8.91 -4.83
C CYS A 63 -5.56 7.98 -5.89
N THR A 64 -4.27 8.16 -6.17
CA THR A 64 -3.52 7.25 -7.02
C THR A 64 -2.90 6.14 -6.18
N LEU A 65 -3.39 4.90 -6.31
CA LEU A 65 -2.83 3.70 -5.69
C LEU A 65 -2.18 2.79 -6.74
N PHE A 66 -0.89 2.50 -6.60
CA PHE A 66 -0.16 1.70 -7.58
C PHE A 66 0.98 0.84 -6.97
N VAL A 67 1.48 -0.11 -7.75
CA VAL A 67 2.65 -0.94 -7.43
C VAL A 67 3.86 -0.34 -8.13
N GLN A 68 4.97 -0.17 -7.42
CA GLN A 68 6.16 0.51 -7.92
C GLN A 68 6.69 -0.10 -9.23
N SER A 69 6.74 -1.42 -9.34
CA SER A 69 7.23 -2.11 -10.55
C SER A 69 6.31 -2.04 -11.77
N HIS A 70 5.08 -1.51 -11.64
CA HIS A 70 4.12 -1.42 -12.75
C HIS A 70 4.19 -0.08 -13.52
N VAL A 71 5.12 0.79 -13.13
CA VAL A 71 5.40 2.09 -13.76
C VAL A 71 6.81 2.06 -14.32
#